data_AF-I0IGV1-F1
#
_entry.id   AF-I0IGV1-F1
#
_cell.length_a   1.000
_cell.length_b   1.000
_cell.length_c   1.000
_cell.angle_alpha   90.00
_cell.angle_beta   90.00
_cell.angle_gamma   90.00
#
_symmetry.space_group_name_H-M   'P 1'
#
loop_
_entity.id
_entity.type
_entity.pdbx_description
1 polymer ?
#
loop_
_entity_poly.entity_id
_entity_poly.type
_entity_poly.pdbx_seq_one_letter_code
_entity_poly.pdbx_strand_id
1 'polypeptide(L)'
;MSDAGYAEVDPRLRDGIRALALRALAGAADASPHRPRAGESVRSLMAAVPAARALLGEERADALKPFEPADRYTDGRGQHRPVYGLLMRAMLGRAGADASTPVAVAEEAPIEEQAMALYAAHAGGPPPPAMGVELTATRDHPLHEQRLDDAPESWTFRELVAIHGTMGVVSLGATGLWPAVAAAARHQQAVTQPDYTTYQPWGLAAFLLEPSTRPFAEQQLHDVQTHLAVEGAPGALVAGLLLADAWCQLPA
;
A
#
# COMPACT_ATOMS: atom_id res chain seq x y z
N MET A 1 7.98 7.10 -21.21
CA MET A 1 6.85 6.76 -20.33
C MET A 1 5.93 7.97 -20.20
N SER A 2 5.31 8.40 -21.30
CA SER A 2 4.44 9.60 -21.35
C SER A 2 2.94 9.26 -21.42
N ASP A 3 2.61 8.05 -21.85
CA ASP A 3 1.27 7.77 -22.41
C ASP A 3 0.28 7.25 -21.35
N ALA A 4 0.70 7.11 -20.10
CA ALA A 4 -0.09 6.55 -19.01
C ALA A 4 -1.01 7.57 -18.30
N GLY A 5 -0.91 8.87 -18.62
CA GLY A 5 -1.88 9.88 -18.16
C GLY A 5 -1.84 10.25 -16.68
N TYR A 6 -0.77 9.93 -15.94
CA TYR A 6 -0.55 10.47 -14.59
C TYR A 6 -0.25 11.97 -14.62
N ALA A 7 -0.64 12.69 -13.56
CA ALA A 7 -0.18 14.06 -13.35
C ALA A 7 1.29 14.10 -12.87
N GLU A 8 2.03 15.14 -13.28
CA GLU A 8 3.31 15.48 -12.67
C GLU A 8 3.09 15.93 -11.22
N VAL A 9 4.01 15.55 -10.32
CA VAL A 9 3.96 15.81 -8.88
C VAL A 9 5.17 16.67 -8.50
N ASP A 10 4.95 17.74 -7.71
CA ASP A 10 6.03 18.65 -7.31
C ASP A 10 7.16 17.85 -6.62
N PRO A 11 8.43 17.93 -7.09
CA PRO A 11 9.57 17.28 -6.44
C PRO A 11 9.69 17.62 -4.95
N ARG A 12 9.26 18.81 -4.52
CA ARG A 12 9.22 19.21 -3.10
C ARG A 12 8.21 18.39 -2.29
N LEU A 13 7.09 18.00 -2.90
CA LEU A 13 6.07 17.16 -2.29
C LEU A 13 6.59 15.72 -2.19
N ARG A 14 7.27 15.22 -3.24
CA ARG A 14 8.00 13.94 -3.22
C ARG A 14 9.05 13.92 -2.09
N ASP A 15 9.89 14.94 -1.98
CA ASP A 15 10.90 15.06 -0.90
C ASP A 15 10.26 15.20 0.48
N GLY A 16 9.15 15.93 0.59
CA GLY A 16 8.35 16.05 1.82
C GLY A 16 7.83 14.70 2.29
N ILE A 17 7.33 13.85 1.38
CA ILE A 17 6.88 12.48 1.68
C ILE A 17 8.06 11.62 2.16
N ARG A 18 9.25 11.70 1.52
CA ARG A 18 10.46 11.00 1.99
C ARG A 18 10.85 11.44 3.40
N ALA A 19 10.88 12.74 3.67
CA ALA A 19 11.22 13.27 4.99
C ALA A 19 10.20 12.87 6.07
N LEU A 20 8.91 12.88 5.74
CA LEU A 20 7.83 12.45 6.63
C LEU A 20 7.90 10.94 6.93
N ALA A 21 8.17 10.11 5.92
CA ALA A 21 8.37 8.67 6.06
C ALA A 21 9.54 8.36 6.99
N LEU A 22 10.69 8.99 6.77
CA LEU A 22 11.89 8.81 7.61
C LEU A 22 11.65 9.25 9.05
N ARG A 23 10.97 10.38 9.28
CA ARG A 23 10.59 10.84 10.63
C ARG A 23 9.67 9.84 11.33
N ALA A 24 8.68 9.30 10.62
CA ALA A 24 7.76 8.31 11.15
C ALA A 24 8.46 6.99 11.49
N LEU A 25 9.27 6.45 10.56
CA LEU A 25 10.01 5.20 10.76
C LEU A 25 11.09 5.29 11.86
N ALA A 26 11.70 6.46 12.05
CA ALA A 26 12.66 6.69 13.14
C ALA A 26 11.99 6.80 14.53
N GLY A 27 10.73 7.21 14.58
CA GLY A 27 9.94 7.20 15.81
C GLY A 27 9.18 5.89 16.06
N ALA A 28 9.01 5.05 15.04
CA ALA A 28 8.13 3.89 15.08
C ALA A 28 8.54 2.85 16.14
N ALA A 29 7.52 2.34 16.85
CA ALA A 29 7.62 1.19 17.74
C ALA A 29 6.49 0.19 17.45
N ASP A 30 6.70 -1.06 17.82
CA ASP A 30 5.67 -2.09 17.81
C ASP A 30 5.79 -2.94 19.07
N ALA A 31 4.63 -3.26 19.65
CA ALA A 31 4.47 -4.07 20.84
C ALA A 31 3.57 -5.29 20.56
N SER A 32 3.46 -5.71 19.29
CA SER A 32 2.45 -6.64 18.78
C SER A 32 2.21 -7.83 19.72
N PRO A 33 1.06 -7.87 20.44
CA PRO A 33 0.80 -8.86 21.47
C PRO A 33 0.23 -10.17 20.90
N HIS A 34 0.19 -10.30 19.57
CA HIS A 34 -0.49 -11.40 18.89
C HIS A 34 0.30 -12.71 19.00
N ARG A 35 -0.36 -13.76 19.52
CA ARG A 35 0.20 -15.11 19.56
C ARG A 35 -0.36 -15.93 18.39
N PRO A 36 0.47 -16.40 17.44
CA PRO A 36 0.00 -17.18 16.29
C PRO A 36 -0.71 -18.46 16.73
N ARG A 37 -1.67 -18.93 15.92
CA ARG A 37 -2.26 -20.27 16.08
C ARG A 37 -1.28 -21.34 15.62
N ALA A 38 -1.57 -22.59 15.96
CA ALA A 38 -0.76 -23.73 15.52
C ALA A 38 -0.73 -23.82 13.98
N GLY A 39 0.45 -23.65 13.38
CA GLY A 39 0.67 -23.65 11.94
C GLY A 39 0.66 -22.27 11.27
N GLU A 40 0.31 -21.19 11.98
CA GLU A 40 0.40 -19.82 11.44
C GLU A 40 1.80 -19.24 11.69
N SER A 41 2.37 -18.56 10.68
CA SER A 41 3.52 -17.67 10.87
C SER A 41 3.01 -16.23 11.02
N VAL A 42 3.33 -15.59 12.15
CA VAL A 42 2.98 -14.19 12.41
C VAL A 42 4.24 -13.40 12.73
N ARG A 43 4.41 -12.26 12.08
CA ARG A 43 5.56 -11.35 12.22
C ARG A 43 5.11 -9.97 12.70
N SER A 44 5.89 -9.38 13.60
CA SER A 44 5.75 -7.96 13.97
C SER A 44 5.94 -7.06 12.74
N LEU A 45 5.14 -6.00 12.63
CA LEU A 45 5.21 -5.06 11.53
C LEU A 45 6.55 -4.29 11.49
N MET A 46 7.29 -4.20 12.60
CA MET A 46 8.66 -3.65 12.63
C MET A 46 9.66 -4.46 11.78
N ALA A 47 9.37 -5.73 11.47
CA ALA A 47 10.23 -6.52 10.58
C ALA A 47 10.29 -5.95 9.14
N ALA A 48 9.39 -5.04 8.77
CA ALA A 48 9.39 -4.33 7.50
C ALA A 48 10.16 -2.99 7.52
N VAL A 49 10.49 -2.43 8.69
CA VAL A 49 11.13 -1.10 8.79
C VAL A 49 12.48 -1.02 8.07
N PRO A 50 13.40 -2.00 8.18
CA PRO A 50 14.66 -1.97 7.41
C PRO A 50 14.42 -1.95 5.89
N ALA A 51 13.37 -2.63 5.40
CA ALA A 51 13.03 -2.63 3.98
C ALA A 51 12.51 -1.27 3.51
N ALA A 52 11.65 -0.63 4.31
CA ALA A 52 11.20 0.74 4.05
C ALA A 52 12.37 1.74 4.05
N ARG A 53 13.32 1.60 4.99
CA ARG A 53 14.53 2.46 5.03
C ARG A 53 15.49 2.21 3.87
N ALA A 54 15.63 0.96 3.43
CA ALA A 54 16.41 0.61 2.25
C ALA A 54 15.80 1.18 0.96
N LEU A 55 14.47 1.09 0.81
CA LEU A 55 13.73 1.72 -0.29
C LEU A 55 13.92 3.23 -0.32
N LEU A 56 13.85 3.89 0.84
CA LEU A 56 14.09 5.33 0.98
C LEU A 56 15.58 5.72 0.81
N GLY A 57 16.49 4.75 0.59
CA GLY A 57 17.92 4.99 0.30
C GLY A 57 18.82 5.16 1.53
N GLU A 58 18.37 4.80 2.73
CA GLU A 58 19.16 4.91 3.98
C GLU A 58 19.95 3.64 4.32
N GLU A 59 19.46 2.47 3.90
CA GLU A 59 20.00 1.16 4.29
C GLU A 59 20.26 0.26 3.06
N ARG A 60 21.07 -0.79 3.22
CA ARG A 60 21.29 -1.79 2.17
C ARG A 60 20.26 -2.91 2.27
N ALA A 61 19.71 -3.33 1.11
CA ALA A 61 18.76 -4.43 1.02
C ALA A 61 19.33 -5.80 1.44
N ASP A 62 20.66 -5.93 1.50
CA ASP A 62 21.42 -7.14 1.85
C ASP A 62 21.03 -7.74 3.23
N ALA A 63 20.45 -6.93 4.13
CA ALA A 63 20.14 -7.30 5.51
C ALA A 63 18.71 -7.84 5.74
N LEU A 64 17.89 -7.91 4.69
CA LEU A 64 16.45 -8.20 4.81
C LEU A 64 16.18 -9.70 4.98
N LYS A 65 15.33 -10.06 5.96
CA LYS A 65 14.84 -11.43 6.11
C LYS A 65 13.79 -11.73 5.03
N PRO A 66 13.88 -12.87 4.31
CA PRO A 66 12.87 -13.28 3.36
C PRO A 66 11.46 -13.27 3.96
N PHE A 67 10.52 -12.77 3.17
CA PHE A 67 9.09 -12.98 3.35
C PHE A 67 8.69 -14.35 2.76
N GLU A 68 7.99 -15.16 3.54
CA GLU A 68 7.29 -16.34 3.05
C GLU A 68 5.83 -15.96 2.74
N PRO A 69 5.21 -16.43 1.64
CA PRO A 69 3.81 -16.14 1.31
C PRO A 69 2.76 -16.48 2.39
N ALA A 70 3.12 -17.27 3.39
CA ALA A 70 2.27 -17.62 4.54
C ALA A 70 2.49 -16.71 5.78
N ASP A 71 3.43 -15.76 5.76
CA ASP A 71 3.66 -14.83 6.86
C ASP A 71 2.57 -13.76 6.93
N ARG A 72 1.86 -13.70 8.06
CA ARG A 72 0.94 -12.61 8.38
C ARG A 72 1.64 -11.56 9.22
N TYR A 73 1.47 -10.28 8.88
CA TYR A 73 2.04 -9.19 9.64
C TYR A 73 1.00 -8.59 10.58
N THR A 74 1.36 -8.30 11.82
CA THR A 74 0.48 -7.69 12.82
C THR A 74 1.07 -6.41 13.38
N ASP A 75 0.21 -5.42 13.58
CA ASP A 75 0.57 -4.18 14.26
C ASP A 75 0.50 -4.31 15.81
N GLY A 76 0.81 -3.22 16.51
CA GLY A 76 0.75 -3.14 17.97
C GLY A 76 -0.67 -3.29 18.57
N ARG A 77 -1.72 -3.19 17.76
CA ARG A 77 -3.12 -3.46 18.13
C ARG A 77 -3.51 -4.91 17.84
N GLY A 78 -2.60 -5.73 17.32
CA GLY A 78 -2.83 -7.13 16.95
C GLY A 78 -3.66 -7.30 15.69
N GLN A 79 -3.90 -6.23 14.92
CA GLN A 79 -4.64 -6.28 13.66
C GLN A 79 -3.71 -6.78 12.55
N HIS A 80 -4.18 -7.73 11.74
CA HIS A 80 -3.44 -8.16 10.56
C HIS A 80 -3.36 -7.02 9.54
N ARG A 81 -2.17 -6.77 9.01
CA ARG A 81 -1.90 -5.79 7.96
C ARG A 81 -1.25 -6.51 6.77
N PRO A 82 -1.69 -6.26 5.53
CA PRO A 82 -0.87 -6.58 4.37
C PRO A 82 0.47 -5.83 4.43
N VAL A 83 1.50 -6.43 3.83
CA VAL A 83 2.78 -5.75 3.56
C VAL A 83 2.78 -5.43 2.07
N TYR A 84 2.71 -4.14 1.75
CA TYR A 84 2.39 -3.67 0.41
C TYR A 84 3.55 -3.78 -0.55
N GLY A 85 3.27 -3.45 -1.81
CA GLY A 85 4.06 -3.92 -2.93
C GLY A 85 5.56 -3.67 -2.83
N LEU A 86 5.98 -2.41 -2.87
CA LEU A 86 7.41 -2.12 -3.07
C LEU A 86 8.20 -2.51 -1.82
N LEU A 87 7.60 -2.33 -0.64
CA LEU A 87 8.03 -2.90 0.64
C LEU A 87 8.20 -4.44 0.58
N MET A 88 7.23 -5.17 0.03
CA MET A 88 7.26 -6.62 -0.16
C MET A 88 8.38 -7.07 -1.10
N ARG A 89 8.55 -6.41 -2.25
CA ARG A 89 9.64 -6.73 -3.21
C ARG A 89 11.03 -6.46 -2.62
N ALA A 90 11.16 -5.43 -1.78
CA ALA A 90 12.38 -5.22 -1.00
C ALA A 90 12.61 -6.36 0.01
N MET A 91 11.59 -6.76 0.78
CA MET A 91 11.67 -7.86 1.75
C MET A 91 11.90 -9.24 1.12
N LEU A 92 11.50 -9.44 -0.13
CA LEU A 92 11.83 -10.60 -0.96
C LEU A 92 13.27 -10.57 -1.51
N GLY A 93 14.04 -9.51 -1.26
CA GLY A 93 15.42 -9.33 -1.74
C GLY A 93 15.53 -9.08 -3.25
N ARG A 94 14.42 -8.83 -3.95
CA ARG A 94 14.34 -8.86 -5.42
C ARG A 94 14.50 -7.47 -6.06
N ALA A 95 15.60 -6.81 -5.71
CA ALA A 95 16.10 -5.60 -6.36
C ALA A 95 16.70 -5.88 -7.76
N GLY A 96 15.92 -6.50 -8.65
CA GLY A 96 16.33 -6.81 -10.03
C GLY A 96 15.88 -8.16 -10.60
N ALA A 97 14.91 -8.86 -9.99
CA ALA A 97 14.40 -10.12 -10.52
C ALA A 97 13.40 -9.93 -11.68
N ASP A 98 13.51 -10.80 -12.68
CA ASP A 98 12.55 -11.01 -13.77
C ASP A 98 11.38 -11.92 -13.29
N ALA A 99 10.20 -11.87 -13.92
CA ALA A 99 8.94 -12.42 -13.36
C ALA A 99 8.20 -13.39 -14.31
N SER A 100 8.18 -14.72 -14.02
CA SER A 100 7.93 -15.71 -15.09
C SER A 100 7.47 -17.17 -14.78
N THR A 101 6.78 -17.53 -13.67
CA THR A 101 6.21 -18.91 -13.42
C THR A 101 5.11 -18.89 -12.33
N PRO A 102 3.95 -19.62 -12.34
CA PRO A 102 2.63 -19.20 -11.75
C PRO A 102 2.24 -19.52 -10.26
N VAL A 103 1.36 -18.70 -9.62
CA VAL A 103 0.60 -18.89 -8.34
C VAL A 103 -0.86 -19.22 -8.66
N ALA A 104 -1.56 -19.98 -7.81
CA ALA A 104 -3.03 -20.03 -7.80
C ALA A 104 -3.63 -19.14 -6.69
N VAL A 105 -4.67 -18.37 -7.03
CA VAL A 105 -5.54 -17.66 -6.08
C VAL A 105 -6.94 -18.25 -6.21
N ALA A 106 -7.69 -18.34 -5.11
CA ALA A 106 -9.11 -18.67 -5.20
C ALA A 106 -9.89 -17.46 -5.73
N GLU A 107 -10.84 -17.69 -6.63
CA GLU A 107 -11.72 -16.64 -7.20
C GLU A 107 -12.59 -15.96 -6.12
N GLU A 108 -12.83 -16.67 -5.00
CA GLU A 108 -13.55 -16.19 -3.81
C GLU A 108 -12.64 -15.54 -2.74
N ALA A 109 -11.33 -15.41 -2.98
CA ALA A 109 -10.40 -14.87 -1.98
C ALA A 109 -10.66 -13.37 -1.68
N PRO A 110 -10.39 -12.88 -0.45
CA PRO A 110 -10.46 -11.46 -0.12
C PRO A 110 -9.64 -10.58 -1.08
N ILE A 111 -10.08 -9.35 -1.33
CA ILE A 111 -9.43 -8.45 -2.30
C ILE A 111 -7.98 -8.11 -1.90
N GLU A 112 -7.68 -8.15 -0.60
CA GLU A 112 -6.34 -8.02 -0.04
C GLU A 112 -5.46 -9.21 -0.42
N GLU A 113 -5.99 -10.44 -0.38
CA GLU A 113 -5.28 -11.64 -0.82
C GLU A 113 -5.11 -11.67 -2.34
N GLN A 114 -6.11 -11.20 -3.11
CA GLN A 114 -6.01 -11.03 -4.57
C GLN A 114 -4.96 -9.96 -4.95
N ALA A 115 -4.96 -8.80 -4.30
CA ALA A 115 -3.99 -7.73 -4.54
C ALA A 115 -2.57 -8.15 -4.09
N MET A 116 -2.44 -8.85 -2.97
CA MET A 116 -1.16 -9.44 -2.54
C MET A 116 -0.65 -10.50 -3.51
N ALA A 117 -1.54 -11.30 -4.11
CA ALA A 117 -1.17 -12.28 -5.12
C ALA A 117 -0.80 -11.64 -6.47
N LEU A 118 -1.59 -10.66 -6.95
CA LEU A 118 -1.26 -9.81 -8.10
C LEU A 118 0.04 -9.02 -7.89
N TYR A 119 0.41 -8.74 -6.64
CA TYR A 119 1.70 -8.19 -6.32
C TYR A 119 2.82 -9.23 -6.34
N ALA A 120 2.66 -10.36 -5.64
CA ALA A 120 3.63 -11.44 -5.60
C ALA A 120 4.01 -11.88 -7.03
N ALA A 121 2.98 -12.09 -7.85
CA ALA A 121 3.02 -12.27 -9.30
C ALA A 121 4.01 -11.37 -10.05
N HIS A 122 3.95 -10.07 -9.79
CA HIS A 122 4.74 -9.07 -10.50
C HIS A 122 6.13 -8.91 -9.87
N ALA A 123 6.32 -9.26 -8.59
CA ALA A 123 7.62 -9.35 -7.94
C ALA A 123 8.45 -10.58 -8.35
N GLY A 124 7.97 -11.37 -9.31
CA GLY A 124 8.56 -12.66 -9.69
C GLY A 124 8.43 -13.74 -8.60
N GLY A 125 7.68 -13.42 -7.53
CA GLY A 125 6.80 -14.42 -6.97
C GLY A 125 5.79 -14.85 -8.05
N PRO A 126 5.13 -15.99 -7.87
CA PRO A 126 4.54 -16.66 -9.03
C PRO A 126 3.21 -15.97 -9.48
N PRO A 127 2.87 -15.71 -10.78
CA PRO A 127 1.64 -14.95 -11.16
C PRO A 127 0.36 -15.78 -11.39
N PRO A 128 -0.85 -15.18 -11.30
CA PRO A 128 -2.13 -15.92 -11.22
C PRO A 128 -2.52 -16.66 -12.52
N PRO A 129 -3.41 -17.68 -12.44
CA PRO A 129 -4.22 -18.07 -13.60
C PRO A 129 -4.98 -16.84 -14.10
N ALA A 130 -5.22 -16.73 -15.41
CA ALA A 130 -5.76 -15.53 -16.02
C ALA A 130 -7.09 -15.12 -15.36
N MET A 131 -7.05 -14.06 -14.52
CA MET A 131 -8.24 -13.44 -13.98
C MET A 131 -9.07 -12.92 -15.15
N GLY A 132 -10.24 -13.51 -15.36
CA GLY A 132 -11.26 -13.02 -16.30
C GLY A 132 -11.84 -11.66 -15.91
N VAL A 133 -11.33 -11.06 -14.82
CA VAL A 133 -11.53 -9.66 -14.44
C VAL A 133 -10.82 -8.76 -15.45
N GLU A 134 -11.43 -8.64 -16.62
CA GLU A 134 -11.33 -7.44 -17.42
C GLU A 134 -11.85 -6.30 -16.54
N LEU A 135 -10.93 -5.57 -15.88
CA LEU A 135 -11.21 -4.37 -15.11
C LEU A 135 -11.62 -3.25 -16.08
N THR A 136 -12.81 -3.41 -16.64
CA THR A 136 -13.47 -2.46 -17.51
C THR A 136 -13.65 -1.17 -16.72
N ALA A 137 -12.84 -0.16 -17.04
CA ALA A 137 -12.77 1.11 -16.32
C ALA A 137 -13.99 2.01 -16.62
N THR A 138 -15.18 1.49 -16.35
CA THR A 138 -16.46 2.13 -16.66
C THR A 138 -16.90 3.05 -15.54
N ARG A 139 -16.35 4.27 -15.54
CA ARG A 139 -16.76 5.44 -14.72
C ARG A 139 -16.37 5.33 -13.23
N ASP A 140 -16.76 6.34 -12.47
CA ASP A 140 -16.29 6.69 -11.13
C ASP A 140 -16.86 5.76 -10.03
N HIS A 141 -16.51 4.49 -10.13
CA HIS A 141 -16.86 3.39 -9.23
C HIS A 141 -15.66 2.97 -8.36
N PRO A 142 -15.89 2.34 -7.20
CA PRO A 142 -14.84 1.75 -6.37
C PRO A 142 -14.24 0.50 -7.04
N LEU A 143 -13.09 0.03 -6.55
CA LEU A 143 -12.49 -1.25 -6.94
C LEU A 143 -13.33 -2.44 -6.49
N HIS A 144 -14.13 -2.31 -5.42
CA HIS A 144 -15.18 -3.27 -5.09
C HIS A 144 -16.47 -2.64 -4.56
N GLU A 145 -17.60 -3.25 -4.91
CA GLU A 145 -18.92 -2.85 -4.43
C GLU A 145 -19.04 -2.99 -2.90
N GLN A 146 -19.74 -2.05 -2.25
CA GLN A 146 -20.13 -2.18 -0.85
C GLN A 146 -21.29 -3.17 -0.73
N ARG A 147 -21.15 -4.18 0.13
CA ARG A 147 -22.23 -5.13 0.41
C ARG A 147 -23.28 -4.51 1.33
N LEU A 148 -24.52 -5.00 1.28
CA LEU A 148 -25.61 -4.50 2.13
C LEU A 148 -25.37 -4.72 3.64
N ASP A 149 -24.47 -5.63 3.99
CA ASP A 149 -24.03 -5.97 5.34
C ASP A 149 -22.64 -5.39 5.71
N ASP A 150 -21.97 -4.66 4.80
CA ASP A 150 -20.71 -3.99 5.08
C ASP A 150 -20.91 -2.74 5.94
N ALA A 151 -20.33 -2.74 7.14
CA ALA A 151 -20.08 -1.51 7.88
C ALA A 151 -19.25 -0.53 7.01
N PRO A 152 -19.64 0.75 6.85
CA PRO A 152 -18.96 1.71 5.98
C PRO A 152 -17.45 1.81 6.25
N GLU A 153 -17.05 1.72 7.52
CA GLU A 153 -15.66 1.77 7.99
C GLU A 153 -14.85 0.60 7.43
N SER A 154 -15.44 -0.60 7.45
CA SER A 154 -14.82 -1.83 6.96
C SER A 154 -14.65 -1.80 5.45
N TRP A 155 -15.70 -1.43 4.71
CA TRP A 155 -15.61 -1.29 3.25
C TRP A 155 -14.60 -0.22 2.84
N THR A 156 -14.65 0.97 3.47
CA THR A 156 -13.70 2.07 3.23
C THR A 156 -12.27 1.62 3.47
N PHE A 157 -11.98 0.93 4.59
CA PHE A 157 -10.64 0.42 4.87
C PHE A 157 -10.16 -0.55 3.77
N ARG A 158 -10.97 -1.53 3.38
CA ARG A 158 -10.60 -2.48 2.30
C ARG A 158 -10.36 -1.77 0.97
N GLU A 159 -11.17 -0.77 0.64
CA GLU A 159 -11.14 -0.07 -0.65
C GLU A 159 -9.88 0.78 -0.77
N LEU A 160 -9.53 1.51 0.28
CA LEU A 160 -8.28 2.26 0.38
C LEU A 160 -7.03 1.35 0.37
N VAL A 161 -7.13 0.16 0.98
CA VAL A 161 -6.11 -0.90 0.91
C VAL A 161 -5.96 -1.46 -0.50
N ALA A 162 -7.07 -1.68 -1.22
CA ALA A 162 -7.07 -2.12 -2.61
C ALA A 162 -6.49 -1.06 -3.56
N ILE A 163 -6.81 0.23 -3.35
CA ILE A 163 -6.21 1.36 -4.09
C ILE A 163 -4.70 1.38 -3.87
N HIS A 164 -4.22 1.25 -2.61
CA HIS A 164 -2.79 1.20 -2.32
C HIS A 164 -2.09 0.00 -2.99
N GLY A 165 -2.65 -1.20 -2.85
CA GLY A 165 -2.08 -2.41 -3.44
C GLY A 165 -2.02 -2.34 -4.97
N THR A 166 -3.11 -1.90 -5.59
CA THR A 166 -3.21 -1.78 -7.05
C THR A 166 -2.30 -0.69 -7.60
N MET A 167 -2.15 0.45 -6.90
CA MET A 167 -1.14 1.47 -7.25
C MET A 167 0.29 0.93 -7.15
N GLY A 168 0.56 0.03 -6.20
CA GLY A 168 1.81 -0.75 -6.15
C GLY A 168 2.04 -1.58 -7.42
N VAL A 169 1.03 -2.31 -7.91
CA VAL A 169 1.13 -3.11 -9.15
C VAL A 169 1.24 -2.20 -10.40
N VAL A 170 0.53 -1.07 -10.43
CA VAL A 170 0.66 -0.03 -11.47
C VAL A 170 2.10 0.48 -11.56
N SER A 171 2.73 0.81 -10.41
CA SER A 171 4.10 1.34 -10.35
C SER A 171 5.18 0.36 -10.84
N LEU A 172 4.89 -0.95 -10.86
CA LEU A 172 5.78 -1.95 -11.45
C LEU A 172 5.68 -2.06 -12.97
N GLY A 173 4.70 -1.41 -13.61
CA GLY A 173 4.53 -1.42 -15.07
C GLY A 173 3.16 -1.91 -15.55
N ALA A 174 2.25 -2.32 -14.67
CA ALA A 174 0.87 -2.66 -15.03
C ALA A 174 0.00 -1.40 -15.27
N THR A 175 0.47 -0.48 -16.13
CA THR A 175 -0.11 0.86 -16.31
C THR A 175 -1.55 0.84 -16.81
N GLY A 176 -1.99 -0.24 -17.47
CA GLY A 176 -3.39 -0.45 -17.88
C GLY A 176 -4.39 -0.50 -16.72
N LEU A 177 -3.92 -0.71 -15.47
CA LEU A 177 -4.77 -0.65 -14.26
C LEU A 177 -5.00 0.78 -13.75
N TRP A 178 -4.24 1.77 -14.21
CA TRP A 178 -4.34 3.16 -13.73
C TRP A 178 -5.74 3.78 -13.85
N PRO A 179 -6.50 3.63 -14.96
CA PRO A 179 -7.81 4.25 -15.08
C PRO A 179 -8.82 3.79 -14.01
N ALA A 180 -8.72 2.52 -13.56
CA ALA A 180 -9.53 2.00 -12.46
C ALA A 180 -9.08 2.54 -11.10
N VAL A 181 -7.77 2.59 -10.83
CA VAL A 181 -7.19 3.17 -9.61
C VAL A 181 -7.55 4.65 -9.47
N ALA A 182 -7.50 5.41 -10.56
CA ALA A 182 -7.90 6.82 -10.59
C ALA A 182 -9.41 6.99 -10.36
N ALA A 183 -10.25 6.16 -11.00
CA ALA A 183 -11.70 6.19 -10.78
C ALA A 183 -12.09 5.90 -9.32
N ALA A 184 -11.46 4.91 -8.70
CA ALA A 184 -11.64 4.56 -7.30
C ALA A 184 -11.16 5.69 -6.36
N ALA A 185 -10.03 6.33 -6.66
CA ALA A 185 -9.55 7.49 -5.90
C ALA A 185 -10.56 8.66 -5.95
N ARG A 186 -11.11 8.99 -7.13
CA ARG A 186 -12.16 10.01 -7.27
C ARG A 186 -13.44 9.61 -6.52
N HIS A 187 -13.83 8.34 -6.58
CA HIS A 187 -14.99 7.81 -5.86
C HIS A 187 -14.82 7.96 -4.35
N GLN A 188 -13.69 7.54 -3.78
CA GLN A 188 -13.41 7.66 -2.35
C GLN A 188 -13.41 9.13 -1.88
N GLN A 189 -12.78 10.04 -2.62
CA GLN A 189 -12.82 11.48 -2.30
C GLN A 189 -14.25 12.06 -2.27
N ALA A 190 -15.14 11.55 -3.12
CA ALA A 190 -16.52 12.02 -3.23
C ALA A 190 -17.50 11.38 -2.23
N VAL A 191 -17.21 10.14 -1.76
CA VAL A 191 -18.15 9.31 -0.99
C VAL A 191 -17.73 9.13 0.46
N THR A 192 -16.43 8.93 0.73
CA THR A 192 -15.92 8.68 2.08
C THR A 192 -15.43 9.98 2.70
N GLN A 193 -16.02 10.39 3.83
CA GLN A 193 -15.52 11.56 4.57
C GLN A 193 -14.14 11.24 5.18
N PRO A 194 -13.19 12.19 5.23
CA PRO A 194 -11.76 11.88 5.38
C PRO A 194 -11.34 11.20 6.68
N ASP A 195 -12.19 11.26 7.72
CA ASP A 195 -11.94 10.84 9.11
C ASP A 195 -11.31 9.44 9.24
N TYR A 196 -11.64 8.51 8.34
CA TYR A 196 -11.09 7.14 8.32
C TYR A 196 -9.67 7.03 7.72
N THR A 197 -9.11 8.12 7.19
CA THR A 197 -7.76 8.19 6.60
C THR A 197 -6.76 9.05 7.38
N THR A 198 -7.25 9.81 8.37
CA THR A 198 -6.58 10.92 9.11
C THR A 198 -5.14 10.65 9.60
N TYR A 199 -4.72 9.39 9.78
CA TYR A 199 -3.35 9.04 10.17
C TYR A 199 -2.79 7.79 9.47
N GLN A 200 -3.47 7.27 8.46
CA GLN A 200 -3.00 6.16 7.63
C GLN A 200 -3.22 6.54 6.16
N PRO A 201 -2.18 7.03 5.46
CA PRO A 201 -2.30 7.58 4.10
C PRO A 201 -2.37 6.46 3.06
N TRP A 202 -3.42 5.64 3.18
CA TRP A 202 -3.78 4.60 2.24
C TRP A 202 -4.02 5.20 0.86
N GLY A 203 -3.53 4.55 -0.19
CA GLY A 203 -3.70 5.00 -1.57
C GLY A 203 -3.02 6.32 -1.95
N LEU A 204 -2.22 6.95 -1.07
CA LEU A 204 -1.70 8.32 -1.23
C LEU A 204 -1.13 8.64 -2.63
N ALA A 205 -0.31 7.74 -3.20
CA ALA A 205 0.26 7.97 -4.53
C ALA A 205 -0.81 8.05 -5.63
N ALA A 206 -1.88 7.26 -5.56
CA ALA A 206 -3.02 7.39 -6.48
C ALA A 206 -3.71 8.74 -6.33
N PHE A 207 -3.99 9.15 -5.07
CA PHE A 207 -4.62 10.45 -4.79
C PHE A 207 -3.75 11.66 -5.21
N LEU A 208 -2.42 11.52 -5.29
CA LEU A 208 -1.49 12.55 -5.79
C LEU A 208 -1.39 12.62 -7.32
N LEU A 209 -1.50 11.46 -7.99
CA LEU A 209 -1.34 11.31 -9.44
C LEU A 209 -2.63 11.59 -10.23
N GLU A 210 -3.79 11.50 -9.58
CA GLU A 210 -5.08 12.00 -10.07
C GLU A 210 -5.24 13.48 -9.69
N PRO A 211 -5.33 14.42 -10.67
CA PRO A 211 -5.48 15.85 -10.40
C PRO A 211 -6.62 16.24 -9.46
N SER A 212 -7.82 15.64 -9.57
CA SER A 212 -8.96 16.10 -8.77
C SER A 212 -8.84 15.75 -7.28
N THR A 213 -8.09 14.69 -6.97
CA THR A 213 -7.89 14.16 -5.61
C THR A 213 -6.71 14.78 -4.89
N ARG A 214 -5.83 15.53 -5.57
CA ARG A 214 -4.61 16.09 -4.99
C ARG A 214 -4.82 16.89 -3.69
N PRO A 215 -5.84 17.76 -3.54
CA PRO A 215 -6.07 18.47 -2.28
C PRO A 215 -6.39 17.54 -1.09
N PHE A 216 -6.99 16.37 -1.34
CA PHE A 216 -7.25 15.36 -0.32
C PHE A 216 -5.97 14.61 0.08
N ALA A 217 -5.06 14.33 -0.86
CA ALA A 217 -3.73 13.80 -0.56
C ALA A 217 -2.87 14.78 0.26
N GLU A 218 -2.94 16.08 -0.06
CA GLU A 218 -2.26 17.13 0.71
C GLU A 218 -2.81 17.23 2.15
N GLN A 219 -4.14 17.09 2.31
CA GLN A 219 -4.79 17.00 3.62
C GLN A 219 -4.34 15.75 4.41
N GLN A 220 -4.30 14.56 3.80
CA GLN A 220 -3.77 13.35 4.43
C GLN A 220 -2.32 13.52 4.93
N LEU A 221 -1.48 14.22 4.17
CA LEU A 221 -0.09 14.51 4.58
C LEU A 221 -0.01 15.49 5.75
N HIS A 222 -0.87 16.51 5.77
CA HIS A 222 -1.02 17.40 6.92
C HIS A 222 -1.46 16.62 8.19
N ASP A 223 -2.42 15.72 8.05
CA ASP A 223 -3.04 15.04 9.19
C ASP A 223 -2.13 13.95 9.76
N VAL A 224 -1.39 13.23 8.90
CA VAL A 224 -0.29 12.35 9.32
C VAL A 224 0.81 13.15 10.03
N GLN A 225 1.20 14.32 9.53
CA GLN A 225 2.13 15.20 10.24
C GLN A 225 1.59 15.63 11.61
N THR A 226 0.30 15.90 11.72
CA THR A 226 -0.36 16.34 12.95
C THR A 226 -0.45 15.20 13.97
N HIS A 227 -0.88 14.01 13.56
CA HIS A 227 -0.88 12.79 14.40
C HIS A 227 0.53 12.45 14.91
N LEU A 228 1.56 12.51 14.04
CA LEU A 228 2.95 12.30 14.44
C LEU A 228 3.48 13.35 15.44
N ALA A 229 2.90 14.56 15.46
CA ALA A 229 3.24 15.60 16.43
C ALA A 229 2.48 15.48 17.76
N VAL A 230 1.30 14.85 17.76
CA VAL A 230 0.41 14.70 18.93
C VAL A 230 0.62 13.36 19.66
N GLU A 231 0.56 12.25 18.94
CA GLU A 231 0.72 10.89 19.51
C GLU A 231 2.17 10.41 19.49
N GLY A 232 2.98 10.90 18.54
CA GLY A 232 4.41 10.59 18.46
C GLY A 232 4.69 9.14 18.07
N ALA A 233 5.69 8.55 18.74
CA ALA A 233 6.25 7.22 18.43
C ALA A 233 5.23 6.07 18.27
N PRO A 234 4.23 5.88 19.17
CA PRO A 234 3.43 4.64 19.19
C PRO A 234 2.43 4.47 18.03
N GLY A 235 2.10 5.55 17.29
CA GLY A 235 1.26 5.48 16.09
C GLY A 235 2.02 5.40 14.76
N ALA A 236 3.31 5.78 14.78
CA ALA A 236 4.05 6.17 13.58
C ALA A 236 4.34 5.06 12.56
N LEU A 237 4.31 3.78 12.98
CA LEU A 237 4.77 2.66 12.15
C LEU A 237 3.97 2.50 10.85
N VAL A 238 2.63 2.42 10.93
CA VAL A 238 1.79 2.20 9.73
C VAL A 238 1.95 3.38 8.78
N ALA A 239 1.85 4.62 9.28
CA ALA A 239 2.04 5.82 8.48
C ALA A 239 3.41 5.85 7.78
N GLY A 240 4.49 5.53 8.50
CA GLY A 240 5.86 5.52 7.96
C GLY A 240 6.07 4.51 6.82
N LEU A 241 5.47 3.32 6.92
CA LEU A 241 5.52 2.31 5.85
C LEU A 241 4.74 2.77 4.61
N LEU A 242 3.53 3.32 4.79
CA LEU A 242 2.69 3.76 3.65
C LEU A 242 3.26 4.97 2.92
N LEU A 243 3.91 5.89 3.63
CA LEU A 243 4.65 7.00 3.02
C LEU A 243 5.89 6.50 2.26
N ALA A 244 6.55 5.43 2.73
CA ALA A 244 7.68 4.82 2.04
C ALA A 244 7.25 4.15 0.72
N ASP A 245 6.19 3.34 0.74
CA ASP A 245 5.59 2.78 -0.48
C ASP A 245 5.12 3.89 -1.43
N ALA A 246 4.42 4.92 -0.93
CA ALA A 246 3.94 6.02 -1.76
C ALA A 246 5.08 6.79 -2.45
N TRP A 247 6.19 7.09 -1.74
CA TRP A 247 7.37 7.71 -2.34
C TRP A 247 7.98 6.85 -3.46
N CYS A 248 7.94 5.52 -3.32
CA CYS A 248 8.43 4.60 -4.35
C CYS A 248 7.46 4.44 -5.53
N GLN A 249 6.16 4.66 -5.33
CA GLN A 249 5.11 4.58 -6.37
C GLN A 249 5.02 5.84 -7.24
N LEU A 250 5.44 7.00 -6.73
CA LEU A 250 5.49 8.27 -7.46
C LEU A 250 6.58 8.27 -8.54
N PRO A 251 6.41 9.00 -9.67
CA PRO A 251 7.48 9.25 -10.64
C PRO A 251 8.61 10.09 -10.01
N ALA A 252 9.83 9.89 -10.50
CA ALA A 252 11.05 10.56 -10.06
C ALA A 252 11.38 11.81 -10.88
#